data_AF-A0A822IIN9-F1
#
_entry.id   AF-A0A822IIN9-F1
#
_cell.length_a   1.000
_cell.length_b   1.000
_cell.length_c   1.000
_cell.angle_alpha   90.00
_cell.angle_beta   90.00
_cell.angle_gamma   90.00
#
_symmetry.space_group_name_H-M   'P 1'
#
loop_
_entity.id
_entity.type
_entity.pdbx_description
1 polymer ?
#
loop_
_entity_poly.entity_id
_entity_poly.type
_entity_poly.pdbx_seq_one_letter_code
_entity_poly.pdbx_strand_id
1 'polypeptide(L)'
;MKILRLFLSIILLFAITDLAAAQTQWINNITVSEYNVTWGYNEIYTGMDSIGYKTRIDTGMGNNDSFVNAWEVLKADKEERKRFKSAIENELDIRINNETSGIEMMDVESALSQSIIGKTQVPDTVENRYIVTYRLKESIYNASSVWFLGEPKSPVTIILPQGIDVADISGMDNETKNIDKNTEVTGYFSNLSNKRGQITINITKNTSYIVTSPVMNNSPVMNKTEIISTEINENITEPASGISKQIREWSIIGIGIIFIVIIYVFKVRKNL
;
A
#
# COMPACT_ATOMS: atom_id res chain seq x y z
N MET A 1 -39.64 -38.77 -6.65
CA MET A 1 -39.79 -37.36 -6.22
C MET A 1 -39.10 -37.00 -4.90
N LYS A 2 -39.35 -37.64 -3.74
CA LYS A 2 -38.80 -37.16 -2.44
C LYS A 2 -37.26 -37.01 -2.40
N ILE A 3 -36.51 -37.98 -2.90
CA ILE A 3 -35.03 -37.96 -2.93
C ILE A 3 -34.47 -36.81 -3.79
N LEU A 4 -35.12 -36.47 -4.92
CA LEU A 4 -34.69 -35.38 -5.79
C LEU A 4 -34.79 -34.01 -5.08
N ARG A 5 -35.80 -33.81 -4.24
CA ARG A 5 -35.91 -32.60 -3.41
C ARG A 5 -34.81 -32.55 -2.34
N LEU A 6 -34.45 -33.68 -1.73
CA LEU A 6 -33.37 -33.75 -0.74
C LEU A 6 -32.01 -33.35 -1.34
N PHE A 7 -31.68 -33.85 -2.53
CA PHE A 7 -30.47 -33.44 -3.27
C PHE A 7 -30.50 -31.94 -3.63
N LEU A 8 -31.64 -31.41 -4.06
CA LEU A 8 -31.76 -29.98 -4.37
C LEU A 8 -31.57 -29.10 -3.14
N SER A 9 -32.08 -29.52 -1.97
CA SER A 9 -31.85 -28.83 -0.69
C SER A 9 -30.38 -28.84 -0.25
N ILE A 10 -29.66 -29.94 -0.49
CA ILE A 10 -28.22 -30.04 -0.16
C ILE A 10 -27.39 -29.13 -1.08
N ILE A 11 -27.67 -29.12 -2.39
CA ILE A 11 -26.97 -28.25 -3.36
C ILE A 11 -27.23 -26.77 -3.05
N LEU A 12 -28.46 -26.40 -2.65
CA LEU A 12 -28.79 -25.03 -2.26
C LEU A 12 -28.07 -24.59 -0.95
N LEU A 13 -27.75 -25.53 -0.05
CA LEU A 13 -27.03 -25.23 1.19
C LEU A 13 -25.56 -24.82 0.95
N PHE A 14 -24.94 -25.32 -0.13
CA PHE A 14 -23.60 -24.91 -0.56
C PHE A 14 -23.57 -23.58 -1.33
N ALA A 15 -24.72 -22.98 -1.64
CA ALA A 15 -24.82 -21.75 -2.43
C ALA A 15 -24.83 -20.46 -1.60
N ILE A 16 -24.66 -20.53 -0.27
CA ILE A 16 -24.79 -19.38 0.65
C ILE A 16 -23.57 -19.24 1.59
N THR A 17 -22.45 -19.89 1.27
CA THR A 17 -21.16 -19.59 1.92
C THR A 17 -20.28 -18.83 0.94
N ASP A 18 -20.45 -17.51 0.90
CA ASP A 18 -19.33 -16.61 0.68
C ASP A 18 -18.38 -16.76 1.88
N LEU A 19 -17.58 -17.83 1.84
CA LEU A 19 -16.31 -17.88 2.53
C LEU A 19 -15.47 -16.77 1.90
N ALA A 20 -15.52 -15.57 2.52
CA ALA A 20 -14.78 -14.39 2.09
C ALA A 20 -13.38 -14.82 1.65
N ALA A 21 -13.03 -14.51 0.40
CA ALA A 21 -11.85 -15.10 -0.22
C ALA A 21 -10.62 -14.84 0.64
N ALA A 22 -9.78 -15.87 0.83
CA ALA A 22 -8.53 -15.70 1.56
C ALA A 22 -7.60 -14.80 0.74
N GLN A 23 -7.45 -13.56 1.20
CA GLN A 23 -6.61 -12.55 0.58
C GLN A 23 -5.91 -11.73 1.66
N THR A 24 -4.59 -11.67 1.52
CA THR A 24 -3.73 -10.65 2.11
C THR A 24 -3.47 -9.58 1.03
N GLN A 25 -3.55 -8.29 1.39
CA GLN A 25 -3.29 -7.19 0.47
C GLN A 25 -2.58 -6.03 1.20
N TRP A 26 -1.58 -5.45 0.55
CA TRP A 26 -1.00 -4.16 0.94
C TRP A 26 -1.56 -3.04 0.06
N ILE A 27 -1.80 -1.86 0.66
CA ILE A 27 -2.10 -0.61 -0.04
C ILE A 27 -1.12 0.44 0.47
N ASN A 28 -0.48 1.17 -0.45
CA ASN A 28 0.57 2.15 -0.15
C ASN A 28 0.06 3.57 -0.39
N ASN A 29 0.32 4.48 0.54
CA ASN A 29 0.11 5.92 0.36
C ASN A 29 1.39 6.67 0.77
N ILE A 30 2.05 7.28 -0.22
CA ILE A 30 3.34 7.95 -0.06
C ILE A 30 3.13 9.46 -0.25
N THR A 31 3.42 10.25 0.78
CA THR A 31 3.39 11.71 0.70
C THR A 31 4.80 12.27 0.82
N VAL A 32 5.27 12.92 -0.24
CA VAL A 32 6.57 13.57 -0.31
C VAL A 32 6.41 15.06 0.01
N SER A 33 7.16 15.54 0.99
CA SER A 33 7.29 16.94 1.39
C SER A 33 8.71 17.43 1.18
N GLU A 34 9.00 18.73 1.38
CA GLU A 34 10.30 19.30 1.01
C GLU A 34 11.50 18.58 1.66
N TYR A 35 11.41 18.30 2.97
CA TYR A 35 12.47 17.68 3.77
C TYR A 35 12.02 16.39 4.47
N ASN A 36 10.85 15.84 4.13
CA ASN A 36 10.32 14.61 4.74
C ASN A 36 9.55 13.77 3.72
N VAL A 37 9.47 12.47 3.94
CA VAL A 37 8.54 11.57 3.23
C VAL A 37 7.79 10.73 4.25
N THR A 38 6.47 10.61 4.11
CA THR A 38 5.65 9.74 4.95
C THR A 38 5.07 8.62 4.08
N TRP A 39 5.27 7.37 4.49
CA TRP A 39 4.74 6.18 3.81
C TRP A 39 3.76 5.46 4.73
N GLY A 40 2.48 5.54 4.39
CA GLY A 40 1.40 4.75 5.00
C GLY A 40 1.24 3.41 4.30
N TYR A 41 1.25 2.33 5.07
CA TYR A 41 1.00 0.96 4.64
C TYR A 41 -0.28 0.45 5.31
N ASN A 42 -1.32 0.13 4.54
CA ASN A 42 -2.48 -0.59 5.04
C ASN A 42 -2.35 -2.06 4.67
N GLU A 43 -2.31 -2.93 5.67
CA GLU A 43 -2.22 -4.38 5.57
C GLU A 43 -3.61 -4.98 5.85
N ILE A 44 -4.23 -5.58 4.83
CA ILE A 44 -5.59 -6.12 4.89
C ILE A 44 -5.52 -7.65 4.82
N TYR A 45 -6.11 -8.31 5.82
CA TYR A 45 -6.36 -9.75 5.83
C TYR A 45 -7.87 -10.02 5.79
N THR A 46 -8.25 -11.03 5.01
CA THR A 46 -9.65 -11.48 4.87
C THR A 46 -9.72 -13.01 4.86
N GLY A 47 -10.92 -13.57 5.11
CA GLY A 47 -11.15 -15.00 5.00
C GLY A 47 -10.24 -15.85 5.90
N MET A 48 -9.68 -16.92 5.34
CA MET A 48 -8.75 -17.80 6.06
C MET A 48 -7.45 -17.09 6.49
N ASP A 49 -7.01 -16.06 5.78
CA ASP A 49 -5.78 -15.34 6.13
C ASP A 49 -5.99 -14.51 7.42
N SER A 50 -7.20 -13.97 7.63
CA SER A 50 -7.56 -13.33 8.91
C SER A 50 -7.55 -14.31 10.09
N ILE A 51 -8.02 -15.54 9.89
CA ILE A 51 -7.96 -16.64 10.87
C ILE A 51 -6.50 -17.00 11.17
N GLY A 52 -5.67 -17.11 10.13
CA GLY A 52 -4.23 -17.35 10.26
C GLY A 52 -3.52 -16.24 11.05
N TYR A 53 -3.83 -14.97 10.78
CA TYR A 53 -3.26 -13.81 11.46
C TYR A 53 -3.67 -13.76 12.95
N LYS A 54 -4.96 -13.93 13.26
CA LYS A 54 -5.45 -14.04 14.65
C LYS A 54 -4.80 -15.20 15.39
N THR A 55 -4.76 -16.39 14.76
CA THR A 55 -4.13 -17.59 15.32
C THR A 55 -2.64 -17.39 15.59
N ARG A 56 -1.92 -16.65 14.73
CA ARG A 56 -0.50 -16.29 14.94
C ARG A 56 -0.29 -15.39 16.16
N ILE A 57 -1.21 -14.47 16.44
CA ILE A 57 -1.15 -13.61 17.63
C ILE A 57 -1.44 -14.45 18.89
N ASP A 58 -2.54 -15.20 18.92
CA ASP A 58 -2.92 -16.09 20.03
C ASP A 58 -1.79 -17.09 20.37
N THR A 59 -1.30 -17.84 19.39
CA THR A 59 -0.27 -18.89 19.59
C THR A 59 1.14 -18.34 19.84
N GLY A 60 1.52 -17.22 19.21
CA GLY A 60 2.89 -16.69 19.23
C GLY A 60 3.13 -15.57 20.23
N MET A 61 2.07 -14.88 20.66
CA MET A 61 2.12 -13.71 21.54
C MET A 61 1.14 -13.82 22.71
N GLY A 62 0.06 -14.58 22.58
CA GLY A 62 -0.96 -14.77 23.60
C GLY A 62 -0.76 -15.98 24.52
N ASN A 63 -1.87 -16.54 24.97
CA ASN A 63 -1.95 -17.69 25.87
C ASN A 63 -2.30 -19.02 25.16
N ASN A 64 -2.60 -19.00 23.85
CA ASN A 64 -3.04 -20.14 23.06
C ASN A 64 -4.37 -20.75 23.55
N ASP A 65 -5.39 -19.90 23.81
CA ASP A 65 -6.74 -20.32 24.23
C ASP A 65 -7.80 -20.26 23.11
N SER A 66 -7.39 -19.92 21.87
CA SER A 66 -8.26 -19.68 20.70
C SER A 66 -9.09 -18.38 20.73
N PHE A 67 -8.78 -17.43 21.62
CA PHE A 67 -9.40 -16.11 21.68
C PHE A 67 -8.36 -15.00 21.85
N VAL A 68 -8.16 -14.16 20.82
CA VAL A 68 -7.28 -13.00 20.94
C VAL A 68 -7.93 -11.92 21.79
N ASN A 69 -7.22 -11.43 22.79
CA ASN A 69 -7.67 -10.38 23.69
C ASN A 69 -6.90 -9.05 23.50
N ALA A 70 -7.32 -7.99 24.20
CA ALA A 70 -6.76 -6.65 24.02
C ALA A 70 -5.28 -6.49 24.43
N TRP A 71 -4.78 -7.25 25.43
CA TRP A 71 -3.36 -7.14 25.81
C TRP A 71 -2.46 -7.86 24.80
N GLU A 72 -2.99 -8.86 24.10
CA GLU A 72 -2.29 -9.58 23.02
C GLU A 72 -2.18 -8.72 21.77
N VAL A 73 -3.24 -8.01 21.38
CA VAL A 73 -3.16 -7.02 20.30
C VAL A 73 -2.15 -5.91 20.63
N LEU A 74 -2.14 -5.41 21.88
CA LEU A 74 -1.13 -4.43 22.31
C LEU A 74 0.31 -4.97 22.29
N LYS A 75 0.50 -6.24 22.64
CA LYS A 75 1.80 -6.93 22.57
C LYS A 75 2.23 -7.17 21.12
N ALA A 76 1.29 -7.55 20.25
CA ALA A 76 1.50 -7.73 18.83
C ALA A 76 1.88 -6.41 18.15
N ASP A 77 1.15 -5.32 18.42
CA ASP A 77 1.43 -3.99 17.91
C ASP A 77 2.85 -3.52 18.26
N LYS A 78 3.29 -3.75 19.51
CA LYS A 78 4.64 -3.43 19.95
C LYS A 78 5.72 -4.22 19.22
N GLU A 79 5.54 -5.52 19.02
CA GLU A 79 6.54 -6.37 18.36
C GLU A 79 6.52 -6.22 16.84
N GLU A 80 5.37 -5.96 16.20
CA GLU A 80 5.29 -5.63 14.78
C GLU A 80 5.88 -4.24 14.48
N ARG A 81 5.59 -3.20 15.28
CA ARG A 81 6.24 -1.88 15.17
C ARG A 81 7.76 -2.01 15.19
N LYS A 82 8.29 -2.78 16.14
CA LYS A 82 9.72 -3.09 16.31
C LYS A 82 10.29 -3.90 15.13
N ARG A 83 9.56 -4.90 14.65
CA ARG A 83 9.94 -5.72 13.48
C ARG A 83 9.97 -4.89 12.20
N PHE A 84 8.98 -4.03 11.98
CA PHE A 84 8.88 -3.16 10.81
C PHE A 84 9.98 -2.10 10.84
N LYS A 85 10.19 -1.44 11.98
CA LYS A 85 11.32 -0.54 12.22
C LYS A 85 12.66 -1.19 11.87
N SER A 86 12.95 -2.36 12.44
CA SER A 86 14.22 -3.04 12.13
C SER A 86 14.28 -3.67 10.74
N ALA A 87 13.17 -3.81 10.00
CA ALA A 87 13.24 -4.16 8.58
C ALA A 87 13.74 -2.96 7.75
N ILE A 88 13.12 -1.79 7.96
CA ILE A 88 13.47 -0.53 7.30
C ILE A 88 14.91 -0.07 7.66
N GLU A 89 15.33 -0.23 8.92
CA GLU A 89 16.71 0.08 9.36
C GLU A 89 17.78 -0.77 8.64
N ASN A 90 17.42 -1.96 8.14
CA ASN A 90 18.32 -2.83 7.38
C ASN A 90 18.26 -2.59 5.86
N GLU A 91 17.09 -2.25 5.31
CA GLU A 91 16.92 -1.84 3.92
C GLU A 91 15.81 -0.78 3.81
N LEU A 92 16.22 0.47 3.56
CA LEU A 92 15.27 1.57 3.32
C LEU A 92 14.44 1.30 2.06
N ASP A 93 13.14 1.56 2.16
CA ASP A 93 12.19 1.45 1.03
C ASP A 93 12.33 2.59 0.01
N ILE A 94 13.03 3.67 0.37
CA ILE A 94 13.15 4.90 -0.42
C ILE A 94 14.61 5.21 -0.78
N ARG A 95 14.80 5.80 -1.97
CA ARG A 95 16.06 6.44 -2.40
C ARG A 95 15.80 7.74 -3.12
N ILE A 96 16.70 8.71 -2.96
CA ILE A 96 16.72 9.97 -3.70
C ILE A 96 17.92 9.94 -4.64
N ASN A 97 17.74 10.23 -5.92
CA ASN A 97 18.79 10.13 -6.95
C ASN A 97 19.49 8.76 -6.99
N ASN A 98 18.76 7.68 -6.67
CA ASN A 98 19.25 6.30 -6.45
C ASN A 98 20.22 6.11 -5.26
N GLU A 99 20.37 7.09 -4.38
CA GLU A 99 21.10 6.96 -3.10
C GLU A 99 20.18 6.89 -1.88
N THR A 100 20.65 6.23 -0.82
CA THR A 100 20.10 6.32 0.54
C THR A 100 20.80 7.40 1.39
N SER A 101 21.80 8.10 0.83
CA SER A 101 22.61 9.06 1.58
C SER A 101 21.75 10.27 1.99
N GLY A 102 21.86 10.66 3.26
CA GLY A 102 21.05 11.76 3.81
C GLY A 102 19.55 11.45 4.01
N ILE A 103 19.11 10.19 3.90
CA ILE A 103 17.77 9.77 4.33
C ILE A 103 17.86 9.21 5.76
N GLU A 104 17.05 9.74 6.67
CA GLU A 104 16.96 9.31 8.07
C GLU A 104 15.54 8.81 8.37
N MET A 105 15.37 7.54 8.75
CA MET A 105 14.09 7.03 9.24
C MET A 105 13.85 7.54 10.67
N MET A 106 12.90 8.46 10.82
CA MET A 106 12.60 9.13 12.09
C MET A 106 11.80 8.26 13.04
N ASP A 107 10.67 7.74 12.56
CA ASP A 107 9.76 6.91 13.36
C ASP A 107 8.99 5.92 12.50
N VAL A 108 8.46 4.90 13.16
CA VAL A 108 7.55 3.89 12.60
C VAL A 108 6.38 3.74 13.54
N GLU A 109 5.22 4.23 13.13
CA GLU A 109 3.96 3.98 13.82
C GLU A 109 3.37 2.63 13.40
N SER A 110 2.50 2.09 14.27
CA SER A 110 1.74 0.87 14.07
C SER A 110 0.39 1.06 14.74
N ALA A 111 -0.66 0.53 14.12
CA ALA A 111 -2.01 0.49 14.64
C ALA A 111 -2.68 -0.80 14.12
N LEU A 112 -2.61 -1.87 14.93
CA LEU A 112 -3.28 -3.13 14.61
C LEU A 112 -4.81 -3.03 14.80
N SER A 113 -5.55 -3.79 13.99
CA SER A 113 -7.01 -3.69 13.92
C SER A 113 -7.72 -4.20 15.19
N GLN A 114 -8.79 -3.52 15.62
CA GLN A 114 -9.62 -4.00 16.73
C GLN A 114 -10.40 -5.28 16.37
N SER A 115 -10.65 -5.55 15.07
CA SER A 115 -11.28 -6.80 14.59
C SER A 115 -10.42 -8.06 14.75
N ILE A 116 -9.17 -7.92 15.22
CA ILE A 116 -8.36 -9.05 15.68
C ILE A 116 -8.98 -9.66 16.94
N ILE A 117 -9.55 -8.84 17.84
CA ILE A 117 -10.05 -9.26 19.15
C ILE A 117 -11.27 -10.18 18.97
N GLY A 118 -11.22 -11.37 19.57
CA GLY A 118 -12.26 -12.38 19.46
C GLY A 118 -11.71 -13.77 19.19
N LYS A 119 -12.61 -14.70 18.85
CA LYS A 119 -12.25 -16.09 18.54
C LYS A 119 -11.38 -16.15 17.28
N THR A 120 -10.27 -16.86 17.34
CA THR A 120 -9.32 -16.98 16.21
C THR A 120 -9.97 -17.60 14.97
N GLN A 121 -10.90 -18.54 15.17
CA GLN A 121 -11.56 -19.31 14.10
C GLN A 121 -12.75 -18.57 13.44
N VAL A 122 -12.98 -17.28 13.76
CA VAL A 122 -13.98 -16.45 13.08
C VAL A 122 -13.27 -15.57 12.05
N PRO A 123 -13.60 -15.68 10.74
CA PRO A 123 -13.03 -14.81 9.73
C PRO A 123 -13.66 -13.42 9.83
N ASP A 124 -12.81 -12.39 9.82
CA ASP A 124 -13.19 -10.98 9.80
C ASP A 124 -12.27 -10.22 8.83
N THR A 125 -12.63 -9.00 8.44
CA THR A 125 -11.66 -8.10 7.80
C THR A 125 -10.77 -7.49 8.88
N VAL A 126 -9.47 -7.80 8.83
CA VAL A 126 -8.45 -7.20 9.69
C VAL A 126 -7.66 -6.20 8.85
N GLU A 127 -7.80 -4.91 9.14
CA GLU A 127 -7.02 -3.84 8.53
C GLU A 127 -6.05 -3.27 9.57
N ASN A 128 -4.76 -3.56 9.43
CA ASN A 128 -3.69 -2.96 10.20
C ASN A 128 -3.10 -1.78 9.43
N ARG A 129 -2.57 -0.78 10.13
CA ARG A 129 -1.90 0.37 9.52
C ARG A 129 -0.52 0.58 10.13
N TYR A 130 0.47 0.83 9.28
CA TYR A 130 1.82 1.21 9.68
C TYR A 130 2.18 2.51 8.95
N ILE A 131 2.90 3.42 9.63
CA ILE A 131 3.32 4.69 9.02
C ILE A 131 4.80 4.88 9.29
N VAL A 132 5.61 4.94 8.24
CA VAL A 132 7.03 5.31 8.34
C VAL A 132 7.18 6.79 8.01
N THR A 133 7.94 7.52 8.82
CA THR A 133 8.33 8.91 8.51
C THR A 133 9.83 8.99 8.31
N TYR A 134 10.23 9.43 7.12
CA TYR A 134 11.60 9.74 6.72
C TYR A 134 11.84 11.25 6.77
N ARG A 135 13.05 11.63 7.18
CA ARG A 135 13.63 12.95 6.96
C ARG A 135 14.62 12.88 5.81
N LEU A 136 14.62 13.91 4.97
CA LEU A 136 15.61 14.16 3.93
C LEU A 136 16.55 15.27 4.41
N LYS A 137 17.86 15.03 4.35
CA LYS A 137 18.91 16.01 4.64
C LYS A 137 18.88 17.18 3.63
N GLU A 138 18.45 16.92 2.41
CA GLU A 138 18.44 17.87 1.30
C GLU A 138 17.04 18.02 0.73
N SER A 139 16.74 19.22 0.21
CA SER A 139 15.42 19.56 -0.32
C SER A 139 15.10 18.72 -1.55
N ILE A 140 13.91 18.12 -1.57
CA ILE A 140 13.43 17.33 -2.72
C ILE A 140 13.37 18.14 -4.03
N TYR A 141 13.30 19.47 -3.97
CA TYR A 141 13.40 20.35 -5.14
C TYR A 141 14.78 20.35 -5.83
N ASN A 142 15.79 19.72 -5.21
CA ASN A 142 17.13 19.51 -5.77
C ASN A 142 17.32 18.10 -6.37
N ALA A 143 16.36 17.20 -6.21
CA ALA A 143 16.43 15.83 -6.71
C ALA A 143 15.97 15.74 -8.17
N SER A 144 16.51 14.76 -8.90
CA SER A 144 16.11 14.40 -10.26
C SER A 144 15.32 13.10 -10.32
N SER A 145 15.41 12.24 -9.29
CA SER A 145 14.56 11.05 -9.18
C SER A 145 14.29 10.63 -7.73
N VAL A 146 13.16 9.96 -7.56
CA VAL A 146 12.78 9.26 -6.32
C VAL A 146 12.47 7.81 -6.66
N TRP A 147 13.00 6.87 -5.89
CA TRP A 147 12.75 5.44 -6.03
C TRP A 147 12.09 4.89 -4.77
N PHE A 148 11.17 3.95 -4.97
CA PHE A 148 10.33 3.33 -3.95
C PHE A 148 10.30 1.81 -4.10
N LEU A 149 10.32 1.08 -2.99
CA LEU A 149 10.28 -0.38 -2.89
C LEU A 149 8.96 -0.86 -2.27
N GLY A 150 8.19 -1.67 -3.00
CA GLY A 150 6.89 -2.18 -2.54
C GLY A 150 6.68 -3.66 -2.82
N GLU A 151 5.56 -4.19 -2.32
CA GLU A 151 5.12 -5.54 -2.70
C GLU A 151 4.63 -5.53 -4.17
N PRO A 152 5.05 -6.48 -5.03
CA PRO A 152 4.56 -6.56 -6.41
C PRO A 152 3.04 -6.56 -6.49
N LYS A 153 2.48 -5.77 -7.40
CA LYS A 153 1.04 -5.63 -7.66
C LYS A 153 0.23 -5.01 -6.50
N SER A 154 0.87 -4.50 -5.46
CA SER A 154 0.16 -3.68 -4.46
C SER A 154 -0.23 -2.31 -5.06
N PRO A 155 -1.45 -1.81 -4.83
CA PRO A 155 -1.83 -0.45 -5.18
C PRO A 155 -0.96 0.58 -4.47
N VAL A 156 -0.74 1.71 -5.12
CA VAL A 156 0.03 2.84 -4.58
C VAL A 156 -0.53 4.18 -5.04
N THR A 157 -0.59 5.12 -4.11
CA THR A 157 -0.77 6.56 -4.34
C THR A 157 0.51 7.28 -3.93
N ILE A 158 1.01 8.19 -4.76
CA ILE A 158 2.23 8.98 -4.53
C ILE A 158 1.91 10.46 -4.75
N ILE A 159 1.97 11.24 -3.68
CA ILE A 159 1.70 12.68 -3.68
C ILE A 159 3.04 13.41 -3.60
N LEU A 160 3.38 14.17 -4.65
CA LEU A 160 4.57 15.02 -4.71
C LEU A 160 4.23 16.46 -4.26
N PRO A 161 5.22 17.23 -3.76
CA PRO A 161 4.96 18.60 -3.32
C PRO A 161 4.71 19.53 -4.51
N GLN A 162 3.95 20.59 -4.24
CA GLN A 162 3.71 21.69 -5.19
C GLN A 162 5.03 22.25 -5.74
N GLY A 163 5.14 22.39 -7.07
CA GLY A 163 6.38 22.83 -7.73
C GLY A 163 7.30 21.68 -8.19
N ILE A 164 6.90 20.43 -8.01
CA ILE A 164 7.51 19.26 -8.67
C ILE A 164 6.53 18.64 -9.67
N ASP A 165 7.01 18.49 -10.90
CA ASP A 165 6.37 17.69 -11.94
C ASP A 165 7.04 16.32 -12.05
N VAL A 166 6.25 15.33 -12.45
CA VAL A 166 6.77 14.05 -12.95
C VAL A 166 7.07 14.18 -14.44
N ALA A 167 8.30 13.89 -14.83
CA ALA A 167 8.75 13.85 -16.22
C ALA A 167 8.61 12.45 -16.83
N ASP A 168 8.84 11.40 -16.04
CA ASP A 168 8.80 9.99 -16.47
C ASP A 168 8.60 9.08 -15.24
N ILE A 169 7.98 7.91 -15.44
CA ILE A 169 7.72 6.90 -14.42
C ILE A 169 8.19 5.54 -14.97
N SER A 170 8.82 4.74 -14.12
CA SER A 170 9.16 3.35 -14.46
C SER A 170 8.81 2.41 -13.32
N GLY A 171 8.31 1.22 -13.67
CA GLY A 171 7.93 0.19 -12.70
C GLY A 171 6.57 0.40 -12.01
N MET A 172 5.68 1.20 -12.62
CA MET A 172 4.27 1.27 -12.26
C MET A 172 3.39 0.62 -13.35
N ASP A 173 2.45 -0.23 -12.95
CA ASP A 173 1.40 -0.77 -13.82
C ASP A 173 0.13 0.09 -13.68
N ASN A 174 -0.57 0.35 -14.79
CA ASN A 174 -1.80 1.14 -14.86
C ASN A 174 -1.70 2.54 -14.22
N GLU A 175 -0.60 3.25 -14.49
CA GLU A 175 -0.38 4.60 -13.96
C GLU A 175 -1.41 5.61 -14.44
N THR A 176 -1.81 6.50 -13.53
CA THR A 176 -2.53 7.74 -13.84
C THR A 176 -1.91 8.90 -13.07
N LYS A 177 -1.82 10.07 -13.72
CA LYS A 177 -1.22 11.29 -13.18
C LYS A 177 -2.27 12.39 -13.12
N ASN A 178 -2.51 12.93 -11.94
CA ASN A 178 -3.35 14.10 -11.70
C ASN A 178 -2.46 15.30 -11.32
N ILE A 179 -2.79 16.49 -11.79
CA ILE A 179 -2.05 17.73 -11.48
C ILE A 179 -3.07 18.82 -11.14
N ASP A 180 -3.06 19.22 -9.87
CA ASP A 180 -3.80 20.38 -9.36
C ASP A 180 -2.82 21.24 -8.55
N LYS A 181 -3.04 21.46 -7.25
CA LYS A 181 -2.05 22.09 -6.36
C LYS A 181 -0.79 21.23 -6.19
N ASN A 182 -0.96 19.92 -6.22
CA ASN A 182 0.09 18.91 -6.07
C ASN A 182 0.06 17.98 -7.30
N THR A 183 1.19 17.31 -7.58
CA THR A 183 1.21 16.21 -8.55
C THR A 183 0.93 14.90 -7.81
N GLU A 184 -0.18 14.26 -8.14
CA GLU A 184 -0.57 12.95 -7.62
C GLU A 184 -0.38 11.89 -8.71
N VAL A 185 0.23 10.76 -8.35
CA VAL A 185 0.37 9.59 -9.22
C VAL A 185 -0.27 8.40 -8.54
N THR A 186 -1.14 7.67 -9.23
CA THR A 186 -1.73 6.43 -8.71
C THR A 186 -1.56 5.28 -9.70
N GLY A 187 -1.44 4.06 -9.18
CA GLY A 187 -1.27 2.85 -9.97
C GLY A 187 -0.92 1.66 -9.09
N TYR A 188 -0.14 0.72 -9.63
CA TYR A 188 0.29 -0.50 -8.93
C TYR A 188 1.80 -0.69 -9.10
N PHE A 189 2.48 -1.24 -8.09
CA PHE A 189 3.89 -1.63 -8.24
C PHE A 189 4.05 -2.75 -9.30
N SER A 190 4.79 -2.50 -10.39
CA SER A 190 5.00 -3.49 -11.44
C SER A 190 5.66 -4.77 -10.92
N ASN A 191 5.23 -5.92 -11.45
CA ASN A 191 5.81 -7.23 -11.11
C ASN A 191 7.16 -7.50 -11.82
N LEU A 192 8.12 -6.60 -11.63
CA LEU A 192 9.50 -6.72 -12.15
C LEU A 192 10.20 -7.99 -11.65
N SER A 193 9.84 -8.43 -10.44
CA SER A 193 10.17 -9.75 -9.93
C SER A 193 9.05 -10.23 -9.00
N ASN A 194 8.81 -11.54 -8.92
CA ASN A 194 7.78 -12.15 -8.07
C ASN A 194 8.09 -12.06 -6.53
N LYS A 195 8.85 -11.04 -6.11
CA LYS A 195 9.31 -10.80 -4.73
C LYS A 195 9.48 -9.31 -4.38
N ARG A 196 9.71 -8.43 -5.36
CA ARG A 196 9.98 -6.99 -5.15
C ARG A 196 9.40 -6.19 -6.32
N GLY A 197 8.45 -5.32 -6.02
CA GLY A 197 8.01 -4.25 -6.90
C GLY A 197 8.89 -3.02 -6.64
N GLN A 198 9.19 -2.25 -7.68
CA GLN A 198 9.99 -1.03 -7.56
C GLN A 198 9.42 0.02 -8.50
N ILE A 199 9.29 1.26 -8.03
CA ILE A 199 8.89 2.42 -8.84
C ILE A 199 10.05 3.42 -8.82
N THR A 200 10.40 3.97 -9.97
CA THR A 200 11.22 5.19 -10.06
C THR A 200 10.40 6.29 -10.71
N ILE A 201 10.27 7.41 -10.03
CA ILE A 201 9.71 8.65 -10.58
C ILE A 201 10.88 9.57 -10.92
N ASN A 202 11.02 9.91 -12.18
CA ASN A 202 11.93 10.97 -12.64
C ASN A 202 11.19 12.31 -12.53
N ILE A 203 11.77 13.25 -11.78
CA ILE A 203 11.12 14.49 -11.36
C ILE A 203 11.83 15.72 -11.93
N THR A 204 11.05 16.76 -12.21
CA THR A 204 11.52 18.05 -12.69
C THR A 204 10.92 19.19 -11.88
N LYS A 205 11.68 20.28 -11.74
CA LYS A 205 11.20 21.49 -11.07
C LYS A 205 10.22 22.24 -11.98
N ASN A 206 8.96 22.31 -11.56
CA ASN A 206 7.90 22.98 -12.30
C ASN A 206 8.10 24.51 -12.23
N THR A 207 8.18 25.17 -13.39
CA THR A 207 8.30 26.64 -13.52
C THR A 207 6.96 27.35 -13.75
N SER A 208 5.89 26.60 -13.96
CA SER A 208 4.53 27.09 -14.28
C SER A 208 3.83 27.71 -13.06
N TYR A 209 4.20 27.30 -11.84
CA TYR A 209 3.61 27.85 -10.62
C TYR A 209 4.28 29.16 -10.22
N ILE A 210 3.89 30.26 -10.87
CA ILE A 210 4.25 31.61 -10.42
C ILE A 210 3.63 31.83 -9.03
N VAL A 211 4.49 31.91 -8.01
CA VAL A 211 4.06 32.39 -6.69
C VAL A 211 3.70 33.87 -6.84
N THR A 212 2.40 34.15 -6.92
CA THR A 212 1.87 35.51 -6.87
C THR A 212 1.99 36.05 -5.45
N SER A 213 3.19 36.46 -5.08
CA SER A 213 3.42 37.34 -3.93
C SER A 213 2.44 38.52 -4.01
N PRO A 214 1.75 38.89 -2.92
CA PRO A 214 0.72 39.92 -2.96
C PRO A 214 1.34 41.30 -3.20
N VAL A 215 1.48 41.69 -4.47
CA VAL A 215 1.93 43.02 -4.86
C VAL A 215 0.83 44.02 -4.48
N MET A 216 1.08 44.78 -3.42
CA MET A 216 0.16 45.78 -2.87
C MET A 216 0.10 47.03 -3.78
N ASN A 217 -0.52 46.88 -4.95
CA ASN A 217 -0.67 47.94 -5.93
C ASN A 217 -1.97 48.73 -5.70
N ASN A 218 -1.81 50.04 -5.54
CA ASN A 218 -2.93 50.98 -5.52
C ASN A 218 -3.55 51.13 -6.92
N SER A 219 -4.86 51.41 -6.94
CA SER A 219 -5.71 51.64 -8.13
C SER A 219 -5.24 52.80 -9.04
N PRO A 220 -5.70 52.92 -10.32
CA PRO A 220 -7.01 52.44 -10.80
C PRO A 220 -7.10 51.69 -12.14
N VAL A 221 -8.29 51.12 -12.32
CA VAL A 221 -8.90 50.45 -13.48
C VAL A 221 -8.67 51.14 -14.85
N MET A 222 -8.48 50.33 -15.90
CA MET A 222 -8.96 50.67 -17.25
C MET A 222 -9.50 49.41 -17.96
N ASN A 223 -10.71 49.50 -18.53
CA ASN A 223 -11.40 48.35 -19.15
C ASN A 223 -10.89 48.03 -20.56
N LYS A 224 -10.89 46.74 -20.93
CA LYS A 224 -11.19 46.31 -22.30
C LYS A 224 -11.76 44.87 -22.40
N THR A 225 -13.06 44.79 -22.71
CA THR A 225 -13.79 43.65 -23.29
C THR A 225 -13.33 43.38 -24.76
N GLU A 226 -13.51 42.24 -25.44
CA GLU A 226 -14.13 40.91 -25.22
C GLU A 226 -13.44 39.93 -26.24
N ILE A 227 -13.85 38.71 -26.64
CA ILE A 227 -15.11 37.91 -26.67
C ILE A 227 -14.73 36.41 -26.42
N ILE A 228 -15.67 35.54 -26.02
CA ILE A 228 -15.49 34.06 -25.91
C ILE A 228 -15.96 33.35 -27.19
N SER A 229 -15.31 32.25 -27.60
CA SER A 229 -15.88 31.27 -28.56
C SER A 229 -15.85 29.86 -27.98
N THR A 230 -17.02 29.31 -27.68
CA THR A 230 -17.21 27.97 -27.10
C THR A 230 -17.36 26.91 -28.20
N GLU A 231 -16.68 25.77 -28.08
CA GLU A 231 -17.14 24.51 -28.66
C GLU A 231 -17.40 23.50 -27.55
N ILE A 232 -18.60 22.92 -27.54
CA ILE A 232 -18.97 21.75 -26.74
C ILE A 232 -19.11 20.61 -27.73
N ASN A 233 -18.34 19.54 -27.53
CA ASN A 233 -18.63 18.25 -28.14
C ASN A 233 -18.91 17.24 -27.02
N GLU A 234 -20.17 16.85 -26.93
CA GLU A 234 -20.57 15.62 -26.23
C GLU A 234 -19.99 14.41 -26.99
N ASN A 235 -19.84 13.24 -26.34
CA ASN A 235 -20.85 12.18 -26.45
C ASN A 235 -20.43 10.86 -25.74
N ILE A 236 -21.44 10.04 -25.40
CA ILE A 236 -21.46 8.62 -25.02
C ILE A 236 -20.73 8.20 -23.71
N THR A 237 -21.56 7.85 -22.73
CA THR A 237 -21.25 6.92 -21.62
C THR A 237 -21.86 5.54 -21.93
N GLU A 238 -21.34 4.49 -21.27
CA GLU A 238 -21.89 3.12 -21.06
C GLU A 238 -21.18 1.95 -21.77
N PRO A 239 -21.21 0.71 -21.20
CA PRO A 239 -21.34 0.35 -19.77
C PRO A 239 -20.30 -0.68 -19.30
N ALA A 240 -20.19 -0.87 -17.98
CA ALA A 240 -19.27 -1.84 -17.38
C ALA A 240 -19.84 -3.28 -17.33
N SER A 241 -19.23 -4.22 -18.05
CA SER A 241 -19.25 -5.66 -17.73
C SER A 241 -18.07 -6.38 -18.41
N GLY A 242 -17.45 -7.38 -17.77
CA GLY A 242 -16.34 -8.12 -18.43
C GLY A 242 -15.38 -8.95 -17.56
N ILE A 243 -15.40 -8.86 -16.23
CA ILE A 243 -14.50 -9.66 -15.38
C ILE A 243 -14.90 -11.15 -15.40
N SER A 244 -14.10 -12.01 -16.05
CA SER A 244 -14.28 -13.47 -15.98
C SER A 244 -13.03 -14.28 -16.37
N LYS A 245 -12.52 -15.06 -15.39
CA LYS A 245 -11.82 -16.36 -15.55
C LYS A 245 -10.46 -16.42 -16.27
N GLN A 246 -9.41 -16.19 -15.50
CA GLN A 246 -8.31 -17.13 -15.19
C GLN A 246 -7.60 -16.56 -13.94
N ILE A 247 -7.13 -17.30 -12.93
CA ILE A 247 -6.58 -18.67 -12.88
C ILE A 247 -7.26 -19.49 -11.74
N ARG A 248 -7.23 -20.82 -11.82
CA ARG A 248 -7.58 -21.74 -10.71
C ARG A 248 -6.35 -22.59 -10.33
N GLU A 249 -6.22 -22.90 -9.04
CA GLU A 249 -5.23 -23.81 -8.41
C GLU A 249 -3.75 -23.34 -8.30
N TRP A 250 -3.05 -23.95 -7.32
CA TRP A 250 -1.59 -23.89 -7.03
C TRP A 250 -0.98 -22.62 -6.43
N SER A 251 -1.43 -22.20 -5.22
CA SER A 251 -0.63 -21.33 -4.31
C SER A 251 -0.63 -21.74 -2.82
N ILE A 252 -1.40 -22.77 -2.42
CA ILE A 252 -1.49 -23.21 -1.02
C ILE A 252 -0.29 -24.13 -0.68
N ILE A 253 0.25 -24.03 0.55
CA ILE A 253 1.47 -24.70 1.08
C ILE A 253 2.84 -24.04 0.71
N GLY A 254 2.87 -22.95 -0.06
CA GLY A 254 4.13 -22.38 -0.58
C GLY A 254 5.11 -21.72 0.42
N ILE A 255 4.63 -20.93 1.40
CA ILE A 255 5.48 -19.89 2.03
C ILE A 255 5.98 -20.25 3.45
N GLY A 256 5.16 -20.93 4.27
CA GLY A 256 5.50 -21.22 5.67
C GLY A 256 6.70 -22.15 5.89
N ILE A 257 7.00 -23.05 4.94
CA ILE A 257 8.07 -24.05 5.07
C ILE A 257 9.45 -23.46 4.70
N ILE A 258 9.51 -22.49 3.79
CA ILE A 258 10.78 -21.94 3.28
C ILE A 258 11.58 -21.26 4.39
N PHE A 259 10.92 -20.52 5.30
CA PHE A 259 11.59 -19.90 6.44
C PHE A 259 12.18 -20.93 7.42
N ILE A 260 11.51 -22.07 7.66
CA ILE A 260 12.00 -23.12 8.55
C ILE A 260 13.28 -23.76 7.99
N VAL A 261 13.32 -24.03 6.67
CA VAL A 261 14.52 -24.60 6.02
C VAL A 261 15.70 -23.61 6.06
N ILE A 262 15.48 -22.33 5.79
CA ILE A 262 16.54 -21.30 5.84
C ILE A 262 17.11 -21.18 7.26
N ILE A 263 16.27 -21.12 8.29
CA ILE A 263 16.71 -21.05 9.69
C ILE A 263 17.48 -22.31 10.09
N TYR A 264 17.05 -23.49 9.65
CA TYR A 264 17.73 -24.76 9.98
C TYR A 264 19.13 -24.85 9.35
N VAL A 265 19.24 -24.51 8.05
CA VAL A 265 20.52 -24.53 7.32
C VAL A 265 21.55 -23.56 7.93
N PHE A 266 21.13 -22.34 8.31
CA PHE A 266 22.02 -21.39 8.98
C PHE A 266 22.39 -21.80 10.41
N LYS A 267 21.54 -22.54 11.13
CA LYS A 267 21.82 -23.00 12.50
C LYS A 267 22.81 -24.17 12.54
N VAL A 268 22.73 -25.11 11.59
CA VAL A 268 23.66 -26.25 11.51
C VAL A 268 25.09 -25.80 11.15
N ARG A 269 25.22 -24.82 10.23
CA ARG A 269 26.52 -24.31 9.77
C ARG A 269 27.33 -23.49 10.80
N LYS A 270 26.85 -23.32 12.03
CA LYS A 270 27.55 -22.59 13.11
C LYS A 270 28.14 -23.51 14.19
N ASN A 271 27.89 -24.82 14.10
CA ASN A 271 28.33 -25.84 15.08
C ASN A 271 29.16 -26.96 14.40
N LEU A 272 29.91 -26.61 13.35
CA LEU A 272 30.93 -27.44 12.67
C LEU A 272 32.18 -26.59 12.45
#